data_AF-A0A6P8WPM8-F1
#
_entry.id   AF-A0A6P8WPM8-F1
#
_cell.length_a   1.000
_cell.length_b   1.000
_cell.length_c   1.000
_cell.angle_alpha   90.00
_cell.angle_beta   90.00
_cell.angle_gamma   90.00
#
_symmetry.space_group_name_H-M   'P 1'
#
loop_
_entity.id
_entity.type
_entity.pdbx_description
1 polymer ?
#
loop_
_entity_poly.entity_id
_entity_poly.type
_entity_poly.pdbx_seq_one_letter_code
_entity_poly.pdbx_strand_id
1 'polypeptide(L)'
;MDVPTQSIYPHSATLFAAICACVFVTIGVFGNLITLLALLKSPTIREHATTAFVISLSISDLLFCSFSLPLTAVRFFQESWTFGSTLCKIFPVIFYGNVAVSLLSMVGITLNRYILIACHSRYSQIYRPKYTTLQLLFVWAVSFLLLLPPILGIWGEMGLDEATFSCTILKKDGKSIKKTLFLIGFLLPCLVIIISYSCIYITVLHQKKKIRSHDNFQIGAAGGAKNASASGSYVTTTSTRKAREDNRLTVMMVTIFLCFLICFLPLMLANVVDDERKTNYPWLHIIASVMAWASSVINPIIYAASNRNYRVAYFKIFALLKFWGEPLSPMPSRNYHQSKNSKELSGVIRSTPLFHAVQKNSINQMCQTYSV
;
A
#
# COMPACT_ATOMS: atom_id res chain seq x y z
N MET A 1 48.38 10.56 6.77
CA MET A 1 47.96 11.76 6.01
C MET A 1 46.75 11.32 5.20
N ASP A 2 45.57 11.41 5.80
CA ASP A 2 44.33 11.10 5.10
C ASP A 2 44.01 12.27 4.19
N VAL A 3 44.07 12.04 2.88
CA VAL A 3 43.56 12.99 1.90
C VAL A 3 42.06 13.15 2.21
N PRO A 4 41.55 14.36 2.50
CA PRO A 4 40.12 14.51 2.72
C PRO A 4 39.44 14.18 1.40
N THR A 5 38.74 13.04 1.33
CA THR A 5 37.78 12.78 0.26
C THR A 5 36.76 13.91 0.30
N GLN A 6 36.88 14.84 -0.63
CA GLN A 6 36.02 16.01 -0.74
C GLN A 6 34.56 15.53 -0.87
N SER A 7 33.69 15.96 0.03
CA SER A 7 32.27 15.61 -0.01
C SER A 7 31.68 16.02 -1.36
N ILE A 8 30.88 15.16 -1.97
CA ILE A 8 30.33 15.44 -3.31
C ILE A 8 29.22 16.51 -3.28
N TYR A 9 28.59 16.75 -2.13
CA TYR A 9 27.44 17.64 -2.03
C TYR A 9 27.83 19.07 -1.65
N PRO A 10 27.28 20.10 -2.32
CA PRO A 10 27.43 21.48 -1.88
C PRO A 10 26.61 21.73 -0.60
N HIS A 11 27.11 22.63 0.26
CA HIS A 11 26.47 22.98 1.53
C HIS A 11 25.00 23.41 1.41
N SER A 12 24.65 24.11 0.33
CA SER A 12 23.26 24.50 0.07
C SER A 12 22.33 23.31 -0.15
N ALA A 13 22.84 22.22 -0.75
CA ALA A 13 22.06 21.01 -0.99
C ALA A 13 21.94 20.16 0.29
N THR A 14 23.00 20.08 1.10
CA THR A 14 22.96 19.37 2.40
C THR A 14 22.02 20.07 3.36
N LEU A 15 22.05 21.41 3.44
CA LEU A 15 21.11 22.19 4.24
C LEU A 15 19.66 22.00 3.78
N PHE A 16 19.41 22.06 2.47
CA PHE A 16 18.08 21.77 1.91
C PHE A 16 17.58 20.38 2.31
N ALA A 17 18.43 19.36 2.17
CA ALA A 17 18.10 17.98 2.54
C ALA A 17 17.78 17.86 4.04
N ALA A 18 18.57 18.50 4.90
CA ALA A 18 18.37 18.49 6.34
C ALA A 18 17.02 19.12 6.74
N ILE A 19 16.67 20.28 6.15
CA ILE A 19 15.38 20.96 6.38
C ILE A 19 14.23 20.06 5.93
N CYS A 20 14.31 19.48 4.73
CA CYS A 20 13.29 18.55 4.23
C CYS A 20 13.13 17.33 5.15
N ALA A 21 14.24 16.75 5.62
CA ALA A 21 14.20 15.62 6.55
C ALA A 21 13.49 16.00 7.86
N CYS A 22 13.77 17.15 8.47
CA CYS A 22 13.07 17.63 9.66
C CYS A 22 11.56 17.80 9.43
N VAL A 23 11.18 18.41 8.30
CA VAL A 23 9.76 18.56 7.93
C VAL A 23 9.10 17.18 7.77
N PHE A 24 9.75 16.23 7.10
CA PHE A 24 9.22 14.89 6.91
C PHE A 24 9.16 14.05 8.19
N VAL A 25 10.08 14.25 9.15
CA VAL A 25 9.95 13.64 10.49
C VAL A 25 8.64 14.06 11.13
N THR A 26 8.37 15.37 11.17
CA THR A 26 7.17 15.89 11.86
C THR A 26 5.87 15.40 11.21
N ILE A 27 5.75 15.55 9.88
CA ILE A 27 4.55 15.13 9.14
C ILE A 27 4.42 13.61 9.14
N GLY A 28 5.52 12.89 8.92
CA GLY A 28 5.56 11.44 8.79
C GLY A 28 5.24 10.73 10.09
N VAL A 29 5.85 11.14 11.22
CA VAL A 29 5.55 10.56 12.53
C VAL A 29 4.10 10.81 12.90
N PHE A 30 3.63 12.05 12.81
CA PHE A 30 2.25 12.39 13.19
C PHE A 30 1.21 11.70 12.29
N GLY A 31 1.39 11.79 10.97
CA GLY A 31 0.45 11.25 9.98
C GLY A 31 0.33 9.73 10.05
N ASN A 32 1.46 9.02 10.13
CA ASN A 32 1.42 7.56 10.22
C ASN A 32 0.95 7.08 11.61
N LEU A 33 1.21 7.83 12.68
CA LEU A 33 0.68 7.51 14.01
C LEU A 33 -0.84 7.63 14.05
N ILE A 34 -1.40 8.72 13.52
CA ILE A 34 -2.85 8.89 13.42
C ILE A 34 -3.47 7.79 12.56
N THR A 35 -2.84 7.48 11.43
CA THR A 35 -3.29 6.39 10.55
C THR A 35 -3.36 5.07 11.32
N LEU A 36 -2.27 4.71 12.01
CA LEU A 36 -2.19 3.50 12.82
C LEU A 36 -3.28 3.46 13.90
N LEU A 37 -3.42 4.53 14.69
CA LEU A 37 -4.41 4.61 15.76
C LEU A 37 -5.85 4.54 15.24
N ALA A 38 -6.15 5.23 14.13
CA ALA A 38 -7.47 5.24 13.52
C ALA A 38 -7.91 3.86 13.04
N LEU A 39 -7.00 3.13 12.39
CA LEU A 39 -7.26 1.79 11.87
C LEU A 39 -7.38 0.76 13.01
N LEU A 40 -6.54 0.86 14.04
CA LEU A 40 -6.60 -0.03 15.20
C LEU A 40 -7.87 0.16 16.05
N LYS A 41 -8.32 1.40 16.21
CA LYS A 41 -9.53 1.75 16.97
C LYS A 41 -10.85 1.57 16.21
N SER A 42 -10.82 1.15 14.94
CA SER A 42 -12.02 0.97 14.10
C SER A 42 -12.28 -0.51 13.79
N PRO A 43 -13.06 -1.24 14.61
CA PRO A 43 -13.29 -2.68 14.44
C PRO A 43 -13.84 -3.06 13.07
N THR A 44 -14.79 -2.28 12.55
CA THR A 44 -15.42 -2.49 11.24
C THR A 44 -14.43 -2.44 10.08
N ILE A 45 -13.40 -1.57 10.19
CA ILE A 45 -12.39 -1.42 9.13
C ILE A 45 -11.34 -2.53 9.26
N ARG A 46 -10.98 -2.88 10.50
CA ARG A 46 -9.97 -3.90 10.82
C ARG A 46 -10.36 -5.31 10.37
N GLU A 47 -11.65 -5.56 10.15
CA GLU A 47 -12.14 -6.84 9.58
C GLU A 47 -11.63 -7.07 8.14
N HIS A 48 -11.31 -6.01 7.39
CA HIS A 48 -10.77 -6.14 6.05
C HIS A 48 -9.29 -6.53 6.07
N ALA A 49 -8.94 -7.63 5.39
CA ALA A 49 -7.55 -8.09 5.30
C ALA A 49 -6.58 -7.05 4.72
N THR A 50 -7.03 -6.20 3.80
CA THR A 50 -6.24 -5.06 3.29
C THR A 50 -5.77 -4.14 4.41
N THR A 51 -6.60 -3.91 5.43
CA THR A 51 -6.29 -3.01 6.53
C THR A 51 -5.11 -3.52 7.35
N ALA A 52 -4.92 -4.83 7.45
CA ALA A 52 -3.75 -5.41 8.11
C ALA A 52 -2.43 -5.03 7.39
N PHE A 53 -2.41 -5.05 6.05
CA PHE A 53 -1.25 -4.59 5.28
C PHE A 53 -1.06 -3.07 5.35
N VAL A 54 -2.14 -2.29 5.38
CA VAL A 54 -2.05 -0.83 5.57
C VAL A 54 -1.49 -0.50 6.95
N ILE A 55 -1.88 -1.23 8.00
CA ILE A 55 -1.30 -1.12 9.34
C ILE A 55 0.19 -1.45 9.31
N SER A 56 0.59 -2.55 8.64
CA SER A 56 2.00 -2.92 8.48
C SER A 56 2.80 -1.82 7.77
N LEU A 57 2.24 -1.24 6.70
CA LEU A 57 2.84 -0.11 5.98
C LEU A 57 3.00 1.12 6.88
N SER A 58 1.98 1.49 7.66
CA SER A 58 2.08 2.59 8.62
C SER A 58 3.11 2.34 9.74
N ILE A 59 3.28 1.09 10.19
CA ILE A 59 4.31 0.73 11.18
C ILE A 59 5.71 0.89 10.56
N SER A 60 5.93 0.40 9.34
CA SER A 60 7.19 0.55 8.60
C SER A 60 7.53 2.03 8.38
N ASP A 61 6.57 2.82 7.93
CA ASP A 61 6.76 4.25 7.69
C ASP A 61 6.99 5.02 9.00
N LEU A 62 6.33 4.65 10.10
CA LEU A 62 6.62 5.19 11.43
C LEU A 62 8.06 4.90 11.86
N LEU A 63 8.51 3.66 11.70
CA LEU A 63 9.88 3.29 12.03
C LEU A 63 10.88 4.09 11.18
N PHE A 64 10.62 4.23 9.89
CA PHE A 64 11.43 5.05 8.99
C PHE A 64 11.47 6.54 9.41
N CYS A 65 10.31 7.13 9.71
CA CYS A 65 10.21 8.55 10.07
C CYS A 65 10.73 8.86 11.48
N SER A 66 10.66 7.91 12.41
CA SER A 66 11.10 8.11 13.81
C SER A 66 12.54 7.71 14.07
N PHE A 67 13.12 6.84 13.25
CA PHE A 67 14.51 6.37 13.38
C PHE A 67 15.39 6.86 12.23
N SER A 68 15.05 6.53 10.98
CA SER A 68 15.96 6.78 9.86
C SER A 68 16.05 8.27 9.50
N LEU A 69 14.93 8.98 9.46
CA LEU A 69 14.91 10.39 9.06
C LEU A 69 15.59 11.34 10.07
N PRO A 70 15.45 11.18 11.40
CA PRO A 70 16.17 12.03 12.35
C PRO A 70 17.69 11.87 12.25
N LEU A 71 18.18 10.63 12.13
CA LEU A 71 19.60 10.34 11.90
C LEU A 71 20.07 10.96 10.58
N THR A 72 19.24 10.87 9.53
CA THR A 72 19.52 11.49 8.23
C THR A 72 19.59 13.01 8.32
N ALA A 73 18.69 13.65 9.07
CA ALA A 73 18.68 15.10 9.26
C ALA A 73 19.97 15.59 9.93
N VAL A 74 20.36 14.99 11.06
CA VAL A 74 21.60 15.34 11.77
C VAL A 74 22.82 15.12 10.89
N ARG A 75 22.87 13.99 10.19
CA ARG A 75 23.94 13.66 9.25
C ARG A 75 24.12 14.72 8.16
N PHE A 76 23.04 15.25 7.60
CA PHE A 76 23.11 16.33 6.61
C PHE A 76 23.45 17.69 7.23
N PHE A 77 23.01 17.99 8.46
CA PHE A 77 23.42 19.22 9.17
C PHE A 77 24.91 19.23 9.51
N GLN A 78 25.45 18.09 9.94
CA GLN A 78 26.84 17.93 10.36
C GLN A 78 27.77 17.60 9.20
N GLU A 79 27.22 17.32 8.01
CA GLU A 79 27.94 16.87 6.82
C GLU A 79 28.87 15.67 7.09
N SER A 80 28.51 14.87 8.09
CA SER A 80 29.32 13.79 8.63
C SER A 80 28.46 12.81 9.42
N TRP A 81 28.95 11.57 9.58
CA TRP A 81 28.30 10.58 10.42
C TRP A 81 28.89 10.60 11.84
N THR A 82 28.17 11.20 12.80
CA THR A 82 28.65 11.41 14.17
C THR A 82 28.17 10.36 15.18
N PHE A 83 27.36 9.38 14.75
CA PHE A 83 26.71 8.42 15.65
C PHE A 83 27.51 7.15 15.95
N GLY A 84 28.78 7.10 15.52
CA GLY A 84 29.66 5.96 15.73
C GLY A 84 29.40 4.76 14.79
N SER A 85 30.33 3.80 14.83
CA SER A 85 30.37 2.65 13.90
C SER A 85 29.21 1.67 14.09
N THR A 86 28.78 1.43 15.33
CA THR A 86 27.68 0.50 15.62
C THR A 86 26.38 0.97 14.97
N LEU A 87 26.01 2.24 15.16
CA LEU A 87 24.80 2.78 14.55
C LEU A 87 24.95 2.89 13.03
N CYS A 88 26.17 3.11 12.52
CA CYS A 88 26.45 3.08 11.09
C CYS A 88 26.15 1.72 10.46
N LYS A 89 26.35 0.62 11.18
CA LYS A 89 26.01 -0.73 10.68
C LYS A 89 24.52 -1.03 10.79
N ILE A 90 23.85 -0.51 11.83
CA ILE A 90 22.42 -0.72 12.08
C ILE A 90 21.54 0.13 11.14
N PHE A 91 21.94 1.36 10.86
CA PHE A 91 21.20 2.30 10.02
C PHE A 91 20.79 1.73 8.66
N PRO A 92 21.71 1.21 7.80
CA PRO A 92 21.33 0.67 6.50
C PRO A 92 20.44 -0.56 6.61
N VAL A 93 20.56 -1.37 7.67
CA VAL A 93 19.68 -2.53 7.90
C VAL A 93 18.23 -2.07 8.10
N ILE A 94 18.02 -1.07 8.96
CA ILE A 94 16.69 -0.52 9.23
C ILE A 94 16.18 0.28 8.01
N PHE A 95 17.05 1.03 7.35
CA PHE A 95 16.70 1.82 6.17
C PHE A 95 16.22 0.93 5.01
N TYR A 96 17.07 0.01 4.53
CA TYR A 96 16.73 -0.86 3.40
C TYR A 96 15.66 -1.88 3.76
N GLY A 97 15.67 -2.39 5.00
CA GLY A 97 14.66 -3.30 5.51
C GLY A 97 13.26 -2.68 5.49
N ASN A 98 13.10 -1.46 6.01
CA ASN A 98 11.81 -0.75 5.97
C ASN A 98 11.36 -0.45 4.54
N VAL A 99 12.26 -0.04 3.64
CA VAL A 99 11.90 0.16 2.23
C VAL A 99 11.34 -1.13 1.62
N ALA A 100 11.98 -2.27 1.90
CA ALA A 100 11.48 -3.57 1.45
C ALA A 100 10.14 -3.95 2.10
N VAL A 101 9.95 -3.70 3.40
CA VAL A 101 8.68 -3.97 4.10
C VAL A 101 7.56 -3.13 3.50
N SER A 102 7.79 -1.84 3.25
CA SER A 102 6.80 -0.95 2.66
C SER A 102 6.41 -1.41 1.26
N LEU A 103 7.38 -1.78 0.41
CA LEU A 103 7.11 -2.27 -0.96
C LEU A 103 6.39 -3.63 -0.95
N LEU A 104 6.83 -4.60 -0.16
CA LEU A 104 6.16 -5.90 -0.05
C LEU A 104 4.78 -5.80 0.60
N SER A 105 4.55 -4.83 1.50
CA SER A 105 3.21 -4.51 2.00
C SER A 105 2.32 -3.97 0.88
N MET A 106 2.83 -3.15 -0.04
CA MET A 106 2.10 -2.73 -1.24
C MET A 106 1.77 -3.92 -2.15
N VAL A 107 2.70 -4.87 -2.34
CA VAL A 107 2.42 -6.14 -3.05
C VAL A 107 1.26 -6.88 -2.37
N GLY A 108 1.29 -7.03 -1.05
CA GLY A 108 0.21 -7.68 -0.29
C GLY A 108 -1.14 -6.98 -0.46
N ILE A 109 -1.15 -5.64 -0.42
CA ILE A 109 -2.35 -4.83 -0.70
C ILE A 109 -2.91 -5.12 -2.10
N THR A 110 -2.05 -5.11 -3.12
CA THR A 110 -2.44 -5.34 -4.52
C THR A 110 -2.93 -6.77 -4.75
N LEU A 111 -2.21 -7.78 -4.26
CA LEU A 111 -2.61 -9.19 -4.37
C LEU A 111 -3.93 -9.46 -3.64
N ASN A 112 -4.14 -8.84 -2.48
CA ASN A 112 -5.40 -8.93 -1.77
C ASN A 112 -6.57 -8.43 -2.63
N ARG A 113 -6.40 -7.28 -3.31
CA ARG A 113 -7.45 -6.78 -4.21
C ARG A 113 -7.64 -7.61 -5.45
N TYR A 114 -6.55 -8.07 -6.04
CA TYR A 114 -6.62 -8.96 -7.19
C TYR A 114 -7.45 -10.20 -6.86
N ILE A 115 -7.14 -10.89 -5.75
CA ILE A 115 -7.88 -12.08 -5.33
C ILE A 115 -9.34 -11.74 -4.97
N LEU A 116 -9.60 -10.60 -4.32
CA LEU A 116 -10.97 -10.19 -3.99
C LEU A 116 -11.84 -9.95 -5.22
N ILE A 117 -11.29 -9.35 -6.28
CA ILE A 117 -12.01 -8.92 -7.49
C ILE A 117 -12.06 -10.04 -8.54
N ALA A 118 -10.92 -10.69 -8.80
CA ALA A 118 -10.78 -11.70 -9.86
C ALA A 118 -11.03 -13.14 -9.37
N CYS A 119 -10.75 -13.44 -8.11
CA CYS A 119 -10.81 -14.80 -7.55
C CYS A 119 -11.66 -14.86 -6.27
N HIS A 120 -12.85 -14.23 -6.28
CA HIS A 120 -13.70 -14.05 -5.09
C HIS A 120 -13.95 -15.35 -4.29
N SER A 121 -14.15 -16.48 -4.97
CA SER A 121 -14.39 -17.79 -4.35
C SER A 121 -13.25 -18.29 -3.45
N ARG A 122 -12.01 -17.86 -3.73
CA ARG A 122 -10.80 -18.27 -2.99
C ARG A 122 -10.44 -17.26 -1.90
N TYR A 123 -11.00 -16.05 -1.93
CA TYR A 123 -10.65 -14.97 -1.01
C TYR A 123 -10.82 -15.36 0.47
N SER A 124 -11.93 -15.99 0.84
CA SER A 124 -12.22 -16.42 2.22
C SER A 124 -11.35 -17.58 2.73
N GLN A 125 -10.66 -18.28 1.82
CA GLN A 125 -9.71 -19.34 2.16
C GLN A 125 -8.31 -18.74 2.37
N ILE A 126 -7.91 -17.81 1.50
CA ILE A 126 -6.57 -17.21 1.50
C ILE A 126 -6.42 -16.12 2.57
N TYR A 127 -7.42 -15.24 2.74
CA TYR A 127 -7.34 -14.09 3.64
C TYR A 127 -8.04 -14.32 4.98
N ARG A 128 -7.83 -15.51 5.56
CA ARG A 128 -8.20 -15.77 6.97
C ARG A 128 -7.19 -15.09 7.90
N PRO A 129 -7.59 -14.65 9.12
CA PRO A 129 -6.70 -13.94 10.03
C PRO A 129 -5.34 -14.63 10.28
N LYS A 130 -5.35 -15.96 10.42
CA LYS A 130 -4.13 -16.76 10.58
C LYS A 130 -3.18 -16.62 9.37
N TYR A 131 -3.69 -16.81 8.15
CA TYR A 131 -2.88 -16.72 6.93
C TYR A 131 -2.46 -15.28 6.61
N THR A 132 -3.30 -14.28 6.88
CA THR A 132 -2.92 -12.87 6.76
C THR A 132 -1.77 -12.54 7.71
N THR A 133 -1.80 -13.04 8.95
CA THR A 133 -0.71 -12.86 9.91
C THR A 133 0.57 -13.53 9.42
N LEU A 134 0.50 -14.75 8.88
CA LEU A 134 1.65 -15.45 8.30
C LEU A 134 2.23 -14.68 7.10
N GLN A 135 1.39 -14.11 6.24
CA GLN A 135 1.85 -13.26 5.13
C GLN A 135 2.60 -12.02 5.64
N LEU A 136 2.11 -11.36 6.70
CA LEU A 136 2.81 -10.23 7.31
C LEU A 136 4.16 -10.64 7.90
N LEU A 137 4.21 -11.76 8.64
CA LEU A 137 5.47 -12.28 9.17
C LEU A 137 6.47 -12.61 8.05
N PHE A 138 5.98 -13.19 6.95
CA PHE A 138 6.78 -13.45 5.76
C PHE A 138 7.33 -12.15 5.14
N VAL A 139 6.49 -11.12 5.00
CA VAL A 139 6.92 -9.79 4.49
C VAL A 139 8.09 -9.26 5.33
N TRP A 140 7.92 -9.20 6.65
CA TRP A 140 8.97 -8.70 7.54
C TRP A 140 10.22 -9.58 7.51
N ALA A 141 10.06 -10.90 7.60
CA ALA A 141 11.19 -11.82 7.58
C ALA A 141 12.01 -11.69 6.29
N VAL A 142 11.37 -11.75 5.12
CA VAL A 142 12.07 -11.66 3.83
C VAL A 142 12.79 -10.32 3.67
N SER A 143 12.16 -9.20 4.08
CA SER A 143 12.77 -7.87 3.98
C SER A 143 14.10 -7.76 4.71
N PHE A 144 14.22 -8.34 5.91
CA PHE A 144 15.46 -8.29 6.69
C PHE A 144 16.41 -9.46 6.37
N LEU A 145 15.90 -10.64 6.02
CA LEU A 145 16.72 -11.80 5.64
C LEU A 145 17.55 -11.54 4.38
N LEU A 146 17.01 -10.78 3.42
CA LEU A 146 17.76 -10.39 2.21
C LEU A 146 19.00 -9.53 2.52
N LEU A 147 19.05 -8.90 3.71
CA LEU A 147 20.18 -8.09 4.16
C LEU A 147 21.22 -8.90 4.95
N LEU A 148 21.00 -10.20 5.22
CA LEU A 148 21.97 -11.04 5.92
C LEU A 148 23.34 -11.11 5.23
N PRO A 149 23.46 -11.31 3.90
CA PRO A 149 24.77 -11.42 3.27
C PRO A 149 25.70 -10.22 3.48
N PRO A 150 25.25 -8.94 3.34
CA PRO A 150 26.09 -7.79 3.67
C PRO A 150 26.27 -7.56 5.18
N ILE A 151 25.35 -8.01 6.04
CA ILE A 151 25.55 -7.99 7.50
C ILE A 151 26.69 -8.92 7.91
N LEU A 152 26.75 -10.12 7.32
CA LEU A 152 27.79 -11.12 7.58
C LEU A 152 29.10 -10.86 6.83
N GLY A 153 29.15 -9.84 5.98
CA GLY A 153 30.36 -9.51 5.20
C GLY A 153 30.72 -10.54 4.12
N ILE A 154 29.76 -11.38 3.71
CA ILE A 154 29.93 -12.43 2.69
C ILE A 154 29.78 -11.83 1.28
N TRP A 155 28.85 -10.89 1.12
CA TRP A 155 28.55 -10.26 -0.17
C TRP A 155 28.26 -8.77 -0.01
N GLY A 156 29.34 -7.99 0.04
CA GLY A 156 29.31 -6.59 0.47
C GLY A 156 29.39 -6.47 1.99
N GLU A 157 29.42 -5.24 2.48
CA GLU A 157 29.50 -4.95 3.92
C GLU A 157 28.74 -3.67 4.29
N MET A 158 28.31 -3.54 5.54
CA MET A 158 27.71 -2.29 6.04
C MET A 158 28.82 -1.33 6.49
N GLY A 159 28.84 -0.12 5.94
CA GLY A 159 29.87 0.86 6.29
C GLY A 159 29.56 2.29 5.86
N LEU A 160 30.41 3.22 6.29
CA LEU A 160 30.33 4.63 5.95
C LEU A 160 30.89 4.86 4.54
N ASP A 161 30.08 5.49 3.69
CA ASP A 161 30.53 6.07 2.43
C ASP A 161 30.90 7.53 2.68
N GLU A 162 32.20 7.81 2.76
CA GLU A 162 32.75 9.13 3.10
C GLU A 162 32.33 10.21 2.10
N ALA A 163 32.21 9.87 0.81
CA ALA A 163 31.83 10.83 -0.22
C ALA A 163 30.43 11.41 0.02
N THR A 164 29.52 10.55 0.49
CA THR A 164 28.13 10.92 0.75
C THR A 164 27.84 11.10 2.22
N PHE A 165 28.83 10.92 3.12
CA PHE A 165 28.71 10.83 4.58
C PHE A 165 27.59 9.88 5.05
N SER A 166 27.29 8.82 4.27
CA SER A 166 26.13 7.93 4.48
C SER A 166 26.55 6.53 4.85
N CYS A 167 25.90 5.95 5.84
CA CYS A 167 26.07 4.54 6.12
C CYS A 167 25.21 3.70 5.17
N THR A 168 25.86 2.90 4.33
CA THR A 168 25.22 2.14 3.24
C THR A 168 25.91 0.77 3.07
N ILE A 169 25.44 0.00 2.10
CA ILE A 169 26.10 -1.23 1.66
C ILE A 169 27.31 -0.83 0.81
N LEU A 170 28.50 -1.26 1.17
CA LEU A 170 29.74 -1.03 0.43
C LEU A 170 30.15 -2.29 -0.35
N LYS A 171 30.97 -2.09 -1.38
CA LYS A 171 31.64 -3.18 -2.09
C LYS A 171 32.70 -3.78 -1.19
N LYS A 172 32.77 -5.11 -1.18
CA LYS A 172 33.85 -5.88 -0.57
C LYS A 172 34.40 -6.84 -1.62
N ASP A 173 35.71 -6.82 -1.85
CA ASP A 173 36.39 -7.64 -2.87
C ASP A 173 35.81 -7.49 -4.29
N GLY A 174 35.45 -6.26 -4.66
CA GLY A 174 34.84 -5.95 -5.97
C GLY A 174 33.39 -6.43 -6.14
N LYS A 175 32.81 -7.09 -5.14
CA LYS A 175 31.43 -7.60 -5.15
C LYS A 175 30.53 -6.75 -4.25
N SER A 176 29.31 -6.49 -4.73
CA SER A 176 28.26 -5.83 -3.95
C SER A 176 26.92 -6.48 -4.27
N ILE A 177 26.12 -6.72 -3.24
CA ILE A 177 24.78 -7.28 -3.38
C ILE A 177 23.75 -6.23 -3.88
N LYS A 178 24.12 -4.95 -3.97
CA LYS A 178 23.20 -3.85 -4.35
C LYS A 178 22.41 -4.13 -5.63
N LYS A 179 23.06 -4.64 -6.69
CA LYS A 179 22.41 -4.98 -7.96
C LYS A 179 21.39 -6.11 -7.79
N THR A 180 21.73 -7.14 -7.03
CA THR A 180 20.85 -8.26 -6.70
C THR A 180 19.65 -7.81 -5.86
N LEU A 181 19.88 -6.97 -4.84
CA LEU A 181 18.82 -6.37 -4.02
C LEU A 181 17.90 -5.47 -4.84
N PHE A 182 18.43 -4.71 -5.80
CA PHE A 182 17.61 -3.91 -6.71
C PHE A 182 16.73 -4.80 -7.61
N LEU A 183 17.28 -5.87 -8.18
CA LEU A 183 16.53 -6.76 -9.06
C LEU A 183 15.44 -7.53 -8.30
N ILE A 184 15.81 -8.21 -7.22
CA ILE A 184 14.91 -9.12 -6.49
C ILE A 184 14.07 -8.36 -5.46
N GLY A 185 14.66 -7.38 -4.77
CA GLY A 185 14.01 -6.63 -3.70
C GLY A 185 13.18 -5.42 -4.16
N PHE A 186 13.38 -4.96 -5.40
CA PHE A 186 12.63 -3.83 -5.95
C PHE A 186 11.93 -4.13 -7.28
N LEU A 187 12.66 -4.52 -8.33
CA LEU A 187 12.07 -4.71 -9.67
C LEU A 187 11.06 -5.86 -9.70
N LEU A 188 11.37 -7.00 -9.08
CA LEU A 188 10.44 -8.14 -9.01
C LEU A 188 9.12 -7.78 -8.30
N PRO A 189 9.11 -7.18 -7.09
CA PRO A 189 7.87 -6.67 -6.48
C PRO A 189 7.10 -5.69 -7.38
N CYS A 190 7.79 -4.77 -8.04
CA CYS A 190 7.15 -3.82 -8.96
C CYS A 190 6.47 -4.54 -10.14
N LEU A 191 7.13 -5.55 -10.71
CA LEU A 191 6.56 -6.37 -11.78
C LEU A 191 5.30 -7.10 -11.31
N VAL A 192 5.33 -7.71 -10.11
CA VAL A 192 4.16 -8.38 -9.53
C VAL A 192 2.98 -7.41 -9.38
N ILE A 193 3.23 -6.18 -8.92
CA ILE A 193 2.21 -5.15 -8.77
C ILE A 193 1.62 -4.76 -10.14
N ILE A 194 2.47 -4.51 -11.14
CA ILE A 194 2.06 -4.12 -12.50
C ILE A 194 1.20 -5.22 -13.14
N ILE A 195 1.65 -6.48 -13.06
CA ILE A 195 0.90 -7.63 -13.59
C ILE A 195 -0.45 -7.74 -12.88
N SER A 196 -0.45 -7.66 -11.55
CA SER A 196 -1.67 -7.79 -10.75
C SER A 196 -2.70 -6.69 -11.08
N TYR A 197 -2.27 -5.44 -11.24
CA TYR A 197 -3.17 -4.36 -11.66
C TYR A 197 -3.66 -4.52 -13.09
N SER A 198 -2.82 -4.99 -14.00
CA SER A 198 -3.22 -5.30 -15.38
C SER A 198 -4.33 -6.36 -15.36
N CYS A 199 -4.17 -7.42 -14.57
CA CYS A 199 -5.20 -8.45 -14.40
C CYS A 199 -6.49 -7.90 -13.76
N ILE A 200 -6.40 -7.03 -12.74
CA ILE A 200 -7.57 -6.34 -12.17
C ILE A 200 -8.30 -5.54 -13.24
N TYR A 201 -7.57 -4.72 -14.00
CA TYR A 201 -8.13 -3.87 -15.05
C TYR A 201 -8.86 -4.71 -16.12
N ILE A 202 -8.21 -5.77 -16.63
CA ILE A 202 -8.79 -6.69 -17.61
C ILE A 202 -10.06 -7.35 -17.04
N THR A 203 -10.04 -7.80 -15.79
CA THR A 203 -11.21 -8.40 -15.12
C THR A 203 -12.39 -7.43 -15.07
N VAL A 204 -12.14 -6.19 -14.69
CA VAL A 204 -13.17 -5.14 -14.64
C VAL A 204 -13.72 -4.82 -16.02
N LEU A 205 -12.88 -4.79 -17.06
CA LEU A 205 -13.31 -4.60 -18.44
C LEU A 205 -14.21 -5.75 -18.92
N HIS A 206 -13.85 -7.00 -18.60
CA HIS A 206 -14.67 -8.17 -18.94
C HIS A 206 -16.03 -8.14 -18.24
N GLN A 207 -16.07 -7.76 -16.96
CA GLN A 207 -17.32 -7.61 -16.22
C GLN A 207 -18.23 -6.53 -16.84
N LYS A 208 -17.67 -5.39 -17.25
CA LYS A 208 -18.44 -4.32 -17.93
C LYS A 208 -18.99 -4.76 -19.28
N LYS A 209 -18.22 -5.52 -20.08
CA LYS A 209 -18.69 -6.06 -21.36
C LYS A 209 -19.84 -7.04 -21.18
N LYS A 210 -19.76 -7.95 -20.19
CA LYS A 210 -20.80 -8.95 -19.89
C LYS A 210 -22.12 -8.31 -19.40
N ILE A 211 -22.04 -7.23 -18.62
CA ILE A 211 -23.22 -6.48 -18.20
C ILE A 211 -23.88 -5.79 -19.39
N ARG A 212 -23.10 -5.11 -20.25
CA ARG A 212 -23.63 -4.46 -21.46
C ARG A 212 -24.27 -5.45 -22.45
N SER A 213 -23.75 -6.67 -22.57
CA SER A 213 -24.38 -7.69 -23.42
C SER A 213 -25.74 -8.16 -22.86
N HIS A 214 -25.90 -8.21 -21.54
CA HIS A 214 -27.20 -8.53 -20.92
C HIS A 214 -28.21 -7.38 -21.08
N ASP A 215 -27.78 -6.12 -20.95
CA ASP A 215 -28.63 -4.95 -21.19
C ASP A 215 -29.08 -4.88 -22.65
N ASN A 216 -28.18 -5.10 -23.62
CA ASN A 216 -28.51 -5.09 -25.04
C ASN A 216 -29.46 -6.25 -25.44
N PHE A 217 -29.33 -7.43 -24.81
CA PHE A 217 -30.25 -8.55 -25.04
C PHE A 217 -31.65 -8.26 -24.49
N GLN A 218 -31.77 -7.62 -23.32
CA GLN A 218 -33.07 -7.22 -22.78
C GLN A 218 -33.74 -6.11 -23.59
N ILE A 219 -32.99 -5.11 -24.09
CA ILE A 219 -33.54 -4.04 -24.94
C ILE A 219 -33.97 -4.59 -26.31
N GLY A 220 -33.23 -5.53 -26.90
CA GLY A 220 -33.59 -6.18 -28.16
C GLY A 220 -34.83 -7.09 -28.06
N ALA A 221 -35.04 -7.73 -26.91
CA ALA A 221 -36.23 -8.56 -26.64
C ALA A 221 -37.46 -7.74 -26.20
N ALA A 222 -37.26 -6.54 -25.63
CA ALA A 222 -38.32 -5.67 -25.12
C ALA A 222 -38.97 -4.74 -26.19
N GLY A 223 -38.70 -4.97 -27.48
CA GLY A 223 -39.36 -4.27 -28.60
C GLY A 223 -40.89 -4.43 -28.68
N GLY A 224 -41.55 -5.00 -27.66
CA GLY A 224 -42.99 -5.22 -27.62
C GLY A 224 -43.71 -4.97 -26.28
N ALA A 225 -43.06 -4.52 -25.20
CA ALA A 225 -43.76 -4.36 -23.91
C ALA A 225 -43.38 -3.06 -23.19
N LYS A 226 -44.23 -2.04 -23.33
CA LYS A 226 -44.05 -0.70 -22.73
C LYS A 226 -44.31 -0.62 -21.22
N ASN A 227 -44.70 -1.71 -20.54
CA ASN A 227 -45.06 -1.66 -19.12
C ASN A 227 -44.47 -2.85 -18.36
N ALA A 228 -43.24 -2.75 -17.86
CA ALA A 228 -42.73 -3.67 -16.84
C ALA A 228 -41.61 -3.06 -15.98
N SER A 229 -42.02 -2.64 -14.78
CA SER A 229 -41.35 -2.92 -13.51
C SER A 229 -40.13 -2.08 -13.07
N ALA A 230 -40.43 -1.13 -12.18
CA ALA A 230 -39.50 -0.49 -11.24
C ALA A 230 -38.72 -1.45 -10.31
N SER A 231 -38.92 -2.78 -10.42
CA SER A 231 -38.30 -3.79 -9.57
C SER A 231 -36.87 -4.19 -10.01
N GLY A 232 -36.46 -3.91 -11.24
CA GLY A 232 -35.09 -4.16 -11.73
C GLY A 232 -34.06 -3.11 -11.27
N SER A 233 -34.52 -1.97 -10.77
CA SER A 233 -33.65 -0.82 -10.46
C SER A 233 -32.82 -1.01 -9.19
N TYR A 234 -33.31 -1.76 -8.19
CA TYR A 234 -32.64 -1.88 -6.89
C TYR A 234 -31.39 -2.79 -6.93
N VAL A 235 -31.45 -3.91 -7.67
CA VAL A 235 -30.33 -4.86 -7.82
C VAL A 235 -29.20 -4.25 -8.67
N THR A 236 -29.55 -3.57 -9.76
CA THR A 236 -28.59 -2.87 -10.64
C THR A 236 -27.91 -1.71 -9.92
N THR A 237 -28.64 -0.95 -9.09
CA THR A 237 -28.09 0.16 -8.29
C THR A 237 -27.10 -0.33 -7.21
N THR A 238 -27.35 -1.50 -6.60
CA THR A 238 -26.46 -2.05 -5.57
C THR A 238 -25.17 -2.62 -6.18
N SER A 239 -25.27 -3.33 -7.30
CA SER A 239 -24.10 -3.86 -8.04
C SER A 239 -23.19 -2.74 -8.59
N THR A 240 -23.78 -1.69 -9.17
CA THR A 240 -23.03 -0.53 -9.68
C THR A 240 -22.36 0.28 -8.57
N ARG A 241 -23.00 0.42 -7.40
CA ARG A 241 -22.40 1.07 -6.23
C ARG A 241 -21.19 0.31 -5.70
N LYS A 242 -21.28 -1.02 -5.58
CA LYS A 242 -20.16 -1.89 -5.18
C LYS A 242 -18.99 -1.81 -6.17
N ALA A 243 -19.26 -1.90 -7.47
CA ALA A 243 -18.25 -1.76 -8.51
C ALA A 243 -17.55 -0.37 -8.48
N ARG A 244 -18.30 0.70 -8.15
CA ARG A 244 -17.73 2.04 -7.99
C ARG A 244 -16.84 2.16 -6.75
N GLU A 245 -17.19 1.49 -5.67
CA GLU A 245 -16.36 1.42 -4.46
C GLU A 245 -15.07 0.63 -4.71
N ASP A 246 -15.16 -0.54 -5.35
CA ASP A 246 -14.01 -1.36 -5.72
C ASP A 246 -13.07 -0.64 -6.71
N ASN A 247 -13.62 0.15 -7.65
CA ASN A 247 -12.83 0.98 -8.55
C ASN A 247 -12.09 2.11 -7.78
N ARG A 248 -12.77 2.81 -6.88
CA ARG A 248 -12.12 3.86 -6.05
C ARG A 248 -10.99 3.28 -5.19
N LEU A 249 -11.19 2.10 -4.61
CA LEU A 249 -10.16 1.41 -3.82
C LEU A 249 -8.99 0.94 -4.70
N THR A 250 -9.26 0.47 -5.92
CA THR A 250 -8.20 0.10 -6.87
C THR A 250 -7.39 1.32 -7.29
N VAL A 251 -8.06 2.43 -7.62
CA VAL A 251 -7.40 3.70 -7.96
C VAL A 251 -6.52 4.18 -6.82
N MET A 252 -7.00 4.15 -5.57
CA MET A 252 -6.18 4.48 -4.39
C MET A 252 -4.86 3.72 -4.38
N MET A 253 -4.90 2.41 -4.62
CA MET A 253 -3.72 1.56 -4.49
C MET A 253 -2.75 1.72 -5.66
N VAL A 254 -3.27 1.94 -6.87
CA VAL A 254 -2.46 2.33 -8.03
C VAL A 254 -1.79 3.67 -7.75
N THR A 255 -2.51 4.65 -7.20
CA THR A 255 -1.95 5.95 -6.81
C THR A 255 -0.82 5.79 -5.80
N ILE A 256 -1.00 4.99 -4.74
CA ILE A 256 0.06 4.72 -3.74
C ILE A 256 1.31 4.14 -4.41
N PHE A 257 1.14 3.14 -5.28
CA PHE A 257 2.26 2.51 -5.96
C PHE A 257 2.98 3.45 -6.93
N LEU A 258 2.24 4.23 -7.72
CA LEU A 258 2.83 5.20 -8.64
C LEU A 258 3.57 6.31 -7.88
N CYS A 259 3.00 6.81 -6.78
CA CYS A 259 3.69 7.76 -5.91
C CYS A 259 4.97 7.16 -5.34
N PHE A 260 4.94 5.91 -4.85
CA PHE A 260 6.13 5.21 -4.39
C PHE A 260 7.17 5.10 -5.50
N LEU A 261 6.80 4.64 -6.69
CA LEU A 261 7.73 4.52 -7.83
C LEU A 261 8.36 5.86 -8.20
N ILE A 262 7.57 6.91 -8.38
CA ILE A 262 8.07 8.24 -8.74
C ILE A 262 9.02 8.77 -7.67
N CYS A 263 8.71 8.52 -6.39
CA CYS A 263 9.53 8.96 -5.25
C CYS A 263 10.82 8.16 -5.09
N PHE A 264 10.78 6.83 -5.20
CA PHE A 264 11.88 5.94 -4.84
C PHE A 264 12.75 5.50 -6.02
N LEU A 265 12.18 5.35 -7.23
CA LEU A 265 12.92 4.86 -8.40
C LEU A 265 14.13 5.73 -8.74
N PRO A 266 14.06 7.09 -8.72
CA PRO A 266 15.23 7.92 -9.04
C PRO A 266 16.42 7.64 -8.11
N LEU A 267 16.17 7.47 -6.81
CA LEU A 267 17.22 7.16 -5.83
C LEU A 267 17.81 5.76 -6.06
N MET A 268 16.96 4.77 -6.34
CA MET A 268 17.43 3.42 -6.61
C MET A 268 18.31 3.36 -7.87
N LEU A 269 17.91 4.06 -8.93
CA LEU A 269 18.71 4.16 -10.16
C LEU A 269 20.03 4.88 -9.89
N ALA A 270 20.01 6.01 -9.18
CA ALA A 270 21.23 6.73 -8.83
C ALA A 270 22.22 5.84 -8.05
N ASN A 271 21.74 5.09 -7.06
CA ASN A 271 22.57 4.21 -6.23
C ASN A 271 23.09 2.95 -6.96
N VAL A 272 22.46 2.53 -8.06
CA VAL A 272 22.86 1.34 -8.84
C VAL A 272 23.73 1.71 -10.04
N VAL A 273 23.41 2.82 -10.72
CA VAL A 273 24.13 3.30 -11.91
C VAL A 273 25.43 3.99 -11.51
N ASP A 274 25.43 4.78 -10.44
CA ASP A 274 26.62 5.48 -9.94
C ASP A 274 27.40 4.67 -8.89
N ASP A 275 27.50 3.36 -9.12
CA ASP A 275 28.25 2.45 -8.25
C ASP A 275 29.79 2.69 -8.36
N GLU A 276 30.22 3.57 -9.28
CA GLU A 276 31.59 4.10 -9.39
C GLU A 276 31.82 5.40 -8.61
N ARG A 277 30.79 5.97 -7.95
CA ARG A 277 30.90 7.14 -7.06
C ARG A 277 31.47 8.38 -7.75
N LYS A 278 31.17 8.56 -9.04
CA LYS A 278 31.59 9.72 -9.86
C LYS A 278 30.38 10.60 -10.17
N THR A 279 29.63 10.99 -9.15
CA THR A 279 28.45 11.83 -9.35
C THR A 279 28.86 13.20 -9.88
N ASN A 280 28.66 13.45 -11.17
CA ASN A 280 28.77 14.79 -11.76
C ASN A 280 27.58 15.69 -11.37
N TYR A 281 26.55 15.16 -10.69
CA TYR A 281 25.28 15.84 -10.41
C TYR A 281 24.81 15.67 -8.94
N PRO A 282 25.45 16.34 -7.97
CA PRO A 282 25.15 16.18 -6.55
C PRO A 282 23.72 16.60 -6.16
N TRP A 283 23.19 17.66 -6.76
CA TRP A 283 21.81 18.11 -6.52
C TRP A 283 20.77 17.08 -6.93
N LEU A 284 20.99 16.36 -8.02
CA LEU A 284 20.07 15.33 -8.48
C LEU A 284 19.98 14.17 -7.48
N HIS A 285 21.11 13.77 -6.90
CA HIS A 285 21.14 12.73 -5.88
C HIS A 285 20.44 13.18 -4.58
N ILE A 286 20.62 14.43 -4.17
CA ILE A 286 19.91 15.01 -3.02
C ILE A 286 18.39 15.07 -3.28
N ILE A 287 17.96 15.58 -4.43
CA ILE A 287 16.54 15.65 -4.78
C ILE A 287 15.93 14.24 -4.82
N ALA A 288 16.62 13.27 -5.44
CA ALA A 288 16.18 11.87 -5.46
C ALA A 288 16.07 11.29 -4.04
N SER A 289 17.01 11.63 -3.15
CA SER A 289 16.97 11.21 -1.74
C SER A 289 15.77 11.79 -1.00
N VAL A 290 15.54 13.10 -1.15
CA VAL A 290 14.38 13.79 -0.56
C VAL A 290 13.06 13.20 -1.08
N MET A 291 12.96 12.95 -2.39
CA MET A 291 11.80 12.31 -2.99
C MET A 291 11.54 10.92 -2.39
N ALA A 292 12.58 10.10 -2.22
CA ALA A 292 12.44 8.79 -1.60
C ALA A 292 11.88 8.92 -0.17
N TRP A 293 12.40 9.85 0.64
CA TRP A 293 11.89 10.08 1.99
C TRP A 293 10.41 10.49 2.01
N ALA A 294 10.00 11.35 1.05
CA ALA A 294 8.63 11.84 0.95
C ALA A 294 7.60 10.70 0.79
N SER A 295 7.98 9.58 0.19
CA SER A 295 7.08 8.43 0.01
C SER A 295 6.53 7.88 1.34
N SER A 296 7.32 7.94 2.42
CA SER A 296 6.87 7.52 3.76
C SER A 296 5.85 8.47 4.40
N VAL A 297 5.74 9.71 3.89
CA VAL A 297 4.90 10.78 4.43
C VAL A 297 3.61 10.94 3.62
N ILE A 298 3.62 10.58 2.35
CA ILE A 298 2.49 10.73 1.43
C ILE A 298 1.35 9.73 1.74
N ASN A 299 1.64 8.57 2.31
CA ASN A 299 0.67 7.48 2.51
C ASN A 299 -0.60 7.91 3.31
N PRO A 300 -0.48 8.54 4.50
CA PRO A 300 -1.64 9.09 5.23
C PRO A 300 -2.50 10.07 4.42
N ILE A 301 -1.87 10.91 3.59
CA ILE A 301 -2.56 11.90 2.75
C ILE A 301 -3.37 11.17 1.68
N ILE A 302 -2.80 10.15 1.04
CA ILE A 302 -3.51 9.35 0.05
C ILE A 302 -4.71 8.65 0.71
N TYR A 303 -4.54 8.04 1.88
CA TYR A 303 -5.62 7.39 2.62
C TYR A 303 -6.78 8.33 2.93
N ALA A 304 -6.48 9.54 3.41
CA ALA A 304 -7.47 10.57 3.66
C ALA A 304 -8.18 11.00 2.37
N ALA A 305 -7.46 11.22 1.27
CA ALA A 305 -8.07 11.68 0.02
C ALA A 305 -8.97 10.62 -0.64
N SER A 306 -8.61 9.35 -0.52
CA SER A 306 -9.16 8.29 -1.37
C SER A 306 -10.18 7.38 -0.69
N ASN A 307 -10.14 7.21 0.63
CA ASN A 307 -11.00 6.26 1.34
C ASN A 307 -11.93 6.95 2.36
N ARG A 308 -13.24 6.89 2.12
CA ARG A 308 -14.25 7.48 3.03
C ARG A 308 -14.24 6.83 4.41
N ASN A 309 -14.05 5.51 4.50
CA ASN A 309 -14.04 4.81 5.78
C ASN A 309 -12.83 5.24 6.62
N TYR A 310 -11.68 5.44 5.96
CA TYR A 310 -10.46 5.94 6.63
C TYR A 310 -10.64 7.39 7.08
N ARG A 311 -11.24 8.27 6.27
CA ARG A 311 -11.58 9.63 6.70
C ARG A 311 -12.47 9.68 7.94
N VAL A 312 -13.51 8.85 7.98
CA VAL A 312 -14.40 8.78 9.14
C VAL A 312 -13.63 8.33 10.38
N ALA A 313 -12.74 7.33 10.24
CA ALA A 313 -11.88 6.90 11.34
C ALA A 313 -10.91 8.01 11.79
N TYR A 314 -10.31 8.75 10.86
CA TYR A 314 -9.42 9.88 11.17
C TYR A 314 -10.17 10.96 11.92
N PHE A 315 -11.37 11.33 11.47
CA PHE A 315 -12.20 12.32 12.12
C PHE A 315 -12.54 11.92 13.56
N LYS A 316 -12.85 10.64 13.82
CA LYS A 316 -13.08 10.13 15.18
C LYS A 316 -11.85 10.31 16.08
N ILE A 317 -10.65 10.06 15.56
CA ILE A 317 -9.40 10.26 16.32
C ILE A 317 -9.17 11.75 16.58
N PHE A 318 -9.34 12.62 15.58
CA PHE A 318 -9.21 14.06 15.78
C PHE A 318 -10.24 14.62 16.76
N ALA A 319 -11.46 14.10 16.77
CA ALA A 319 -12.47 14.45 17.76
C ALA A 319 -12.07 14.00 19.19
N LEU A 320 -11.40 12.85 19.32
CA LEU A 320 -10.85 12.39 20.62
C LEU A 320 -9.60 13.18 21.06
N LEU A 321 -8.82 13.72 20.12
CA LEU A 321 -7.63 14.54 20.39
C LEU A 321 -7.97 16.00 20.71
N LYS A 322 -9.15 16.49 20.30
CA LYS A 322 -9.70 17.76 20.78
C LYS A 322 -10.11 17.60 22.25
N PHE A 323 -9.21 18.01 23.15
CA PHE A 323 -9.57 18.47 24.50
C PHE A 323 -10.77 19.44 24.40
N TRP A 324 -11.91 19.05 25.01
CA TRP A 324 -13.22 19.74 25.12
C TRP A 324 -14.25 19.61 23.97
N GLY A 325 -15.43 19.09 24.34
CA GLY A 325 -16.71 19.21 23.64
C GLY A 325 -17.41 17.87 23.41
N GLU A 326 -18.47 17.59 24.18
CA GLU A 326 -19.34 16.39 24.16
C GLU A 326 -19.45 15.66 22.81
N PRO A 327 -19.43 14.31 22.78
CA PRO A 327 -19.69 13.56 21.57
C PRO A 327 -21.10 13.88 21.05
N LEU A 328 -21.19 14.30 19.77
CA LEU A 328 -22.45 14.41 19.05
C LEU A 328 -23.26 13.12 19.25
N SER A 329 -24.41 13.28 19.90
CA SER A 329 -25.39 12.24 20.12
C SER A 329 -25.66 11.48 18.82
N PRO A 330 -25.71 10.13 18.85
CA PRO A 330 -26.02 9.34 17.66
C PRO A 330 -27.36 9.79 17.08
N MET A 331 -27.39 10.05 15.76
CA MET A 331 -28.64 10.34 15.07
C MET A 331 -29.64 9.21 15.36
N PRO A 332 -30.91 9.51 15.65
CA PRO A 332 -31.90 8.48 15.89
C PRO A 332 -32.01 7.60 14.65
N SER A 333 -31.77 6.30 14.82
CA SER A 333 -32.22 5.29 13.89
C SER A 333 -33.72 5.49 13.70
N ARG A 334 -34.12 5.87 12.48
CA ARG A 334 -35.52 5.99 12.09
C ARG A 334 -36.15 4.60 12.23
N ASN A 335 -36.74 4.33 13.40
CA ASN A 335 -37.52 3.13 13.65
C ASN A 335 -38.66 3.11 12.64
N TYR A 336 -38.61 2.14 11.72
CA TYR A 336 -39.72 1.84 10.85
C TYR A 336 -40.83 1.28 11.75
N HIS A 337 -41.85 2.10 12.03
CA HIS A 337 -43.06 1.64 12.70
C HIS A 337 -43.68 0.54 11.83
N GLN A 338 -43.60 -0.69 12.31
CA GLN A 338 -44.38 -1.80 11.80
C GLN A 338 -45.82 -1.59 12.27
N SER A 339 -46.63 -0.97 11.41
CA SER A 339 -48.07 -0.85 11.62
C SER A 339 -48.69 -2.25 11.62
N LYS A 340 -49.24 -2.65 12.77
CA LYS A 340 -50.20 -3.75 12.90
C LYS A 340 -51.52 -3.28 12.30
N ASN A 341 -51.94 -3.93 11.20
CA ASN A 341 -53.30 -4.11 10.65
C ASN A 341 -53.09 -4.38 9.15
N SER A 342 -53.30 -5.57 8.61
CA SER A 342 -54.56 -6.30 8.60
C SER A 342 -54.34 -7.81 8.48
N LYS A 343 -55.14 -8.56 9.24
CA LYS A 343 -55.52 -9.94 8.90
C LYS A 343 -56.46 -9.88 7.69
N GLU A 344 -56.60 -11.03 7.02
CA GLU A 344 -57.41 -11.29 5.81
C GLU A 344 -56.72 -10.99 4.47
N LEU A 345 -56.01 -11.99 3.95
CA LEU A 345 -56.52 -12.68 2.76
C LEU A 345 -55.84 -14.06 2.67
N SER A 346 -56.60 -15.08 3.04
CA SER A 346 -56.25 -16.48 2.86
C SER A 346 -56.18 -16.79 1.36
N GLY A 347 -54.98 -17.09 0.86
CA GLY A 347 -54.75 -17.43 -0.55
C GLY A 347 -53.52 -18.31 -0.69
N VAL A 348 -53.79 -19.61 -0.82
CA VAL A 348 -52.86 -20.70 -1.17
C VAL A 348 -51.85 -20.25 -2.24
N ILE A 349 -50.53 -20.36 -2.00
CA ILE A 349 -49.50 -20.70 -3.00
C ILE A 349 -48.33 -21.40 -2.29
N ARG A 350 -47.96 -22.56 -2.85
CA ARG A 350 -46.88 -23.48 -2.51
C ARG A 350 -45.53 -22.81 -2.18
N SER A 351 -44.88 -23.33 -1.15
CA SER A 351 -43.45 -23.23 -0.92
C SER A 351 -42.67 -24.08 -1.94
N THR A 352 -41.96 -23.42 -2.85
CA THR A 352 -40.87 -24.03 -3.64
C THR A 352 -39.60 -23.20 -3.43
N PRO A 353 -38.51 -23.77 -2.88
CA PRO A 353 -37.23 -23.06 -2.79
C PRO A 353 -36.56 -23.05 -4.15
N LEU A 354 -36.60 -21.90 -4.84
CA LEU A 354 -36.03 -21.72 -6.17
C LEU A 354 -34.68 -21.01 -6.08
N PHE A 355 -33.65 -21.70 -5.56
CA PHE A 355 -32.24 -21.40 -5.81
C PHE A 355 -31.40 -22.69 -5.68
N HIS A 356 -31.71 -23.64 -6.56
CA HIS A 356 -30.77 -24.68 -6.95
C HIS A 356 -30.85 -24.77 -8.48
N ALA A 357 -29.69 -24.81 -9.12
CA ALA A 357 -29.48 -24.90 -10.58
C ALA A 357 -29.65 -23.61 -11.40
N VAL A 358 -28.65 -22.72 -11.35
CA VAL A 358 -28.09 -22.13 -12.57
C VAL A 358 -26.55 -22.07 -12.45
N GLN A 359 -25.89 -22.82 -13.33
CA GLN A 359 -24.47 -22.77 -13.71
C GLN A 359 -23.40 -23.31 -12.74
N LYS A 360 -23.30 -24.64 -12.68
CA LYS A 360 -22.12 -25.37 -12.20
C LYS A 360 -21.14 -25.78 -13.32
N ASN A 361 -21.34 -25.32 -14.55
CA ASN A 361 -20.43 -25.59 -15.66
C ASN A 361 -19.95 -24.26 -16.29
N SER A 362 -18.64 -24.17 -16.49
CA SER A 362 -17.86 -23.07 -17.12
C SER A 362 -17.09 -22.11 -16.20
N ILE A 363 -16.63 -22.53 -15.01
CA ILE A 363 -15.67 -21.75 -14.20
C ILE A 363 -14.60 -22.66 -13.60
N ASN A 364 -13.87 -23.38 -14.45
CA ASN A 364 -12.63 -24.09 -14.06
C ASN A 364 -11.46 -23.87 -15.05
N GLN A 365 -11.61 -23.02 -16.07
CA GLN A 365 -10.64 -22.94 -17.18
C GLN A 365 -9.67 -21.74 -17.14
N MET A 366 -9.73 -20.84 -16.16
CA MET A 366 -8.76 -19.71 -16.08
C MET A 366 -7.78 -19.78 -14.90
N CYS A 367 -7.85 -20.79 -14.03
CA CYS A 367 -6.85 -21.02 -12.99
C CYS A 367 -5.88 -22.18 -13.29
N GLN A 368 -5.98 -22.82 -14.46
CA GLN A 368 -5.09 -23.93 -14.83
C GLN A 368 -3.98 -23.56 -15.83
N THR A 369 -3.89 -22.31 -16.28
CA THR A 369 -2.96 -21.95 -17.37
C THR A 369 -1.54 -21.55 -16.94
N TYR A 370 -1.18 -21.64 -15.66
CA TYR A 370 0.16 -21.26 -15.18
C TYR A 370 0.74 -22.24 -14.15
N SER A 371 0.70 -23.53 -14.46
CA SER A 371 1.57 -24.51 -13.81
C SER A 371 1.87 -25.66 -14.78
N VAL A 372 2.86 -25.42 -15.65
CA VAL A 372 3.92 -26.36 -16.03
C VAL A 372 5.22 -25.57 -16.07
#